data_AF-A0A4C1Y864-F1
#
_entry.id   AF-A0A4C1Y864-F1
#
_cell.length_a   1.000
_cell.length_b   1.000
_cell.length_c   1.000
_cell.angle_alpha   90.00
_cell.angle_beta   90.00
_cell.angle_gamma   90.00
#
_symmetry.space_group_name_H-M   'P 1'
#
loop_
_entity.id
_entity.type
_entity.pdbx_description
1 polymer ?
#
loop_
_entity_poly.entity_id
_entity_poly.type
_entity_poly.pdbx_seq_one_letter_code
_entity_poly.pdbx_strand_id
1 'polypeptide(L)'
;MSNLKSYRSCFEPLCTNTTKTTPENVLNVPQDEKRRKKWFQAVLRDNPKTKSNFFCCEDHFDTYLDALAPRTSVELNRSYDTKDGSSRVEEGNMLDAGTDKANLDVHGAVSWQDDRGHTYQMVYKAGTRGYRTIIKRIS
;
A
#
# COMPACT_ATOMS: atom_id res chain seq x y z
N MET A 1 -21.56 -29.65 -31.34
CA MET A 1 -20.40 -28.72 -31.39
C MET A 1 -20.36 -27.95 -30.08
N SER A 2 -19.60 -28.45 -29.10
CA SER A 2 -19.54 -27.91 -27.74
C SER A 2 -18.88 -26.53 -27.73
N ASN A 3 -19.67 -25.52 -27.36
CA ASN A 3 -19.28 -24.13 -27.15
C ASN A 3 -18.11 -24.07 -26.15
N LEU A 4 -16.88 -23.91 -26.66
CA LEU A 4 -15.69 -23.63 -25.88
C LEU A 4 -15.84 -22.23 -25.26
N LYS A 5 -16.66 -22.13 -24.20
CA LYS A 5 -16.69 -20.95 -23.34
C LYS A 5 -15.28 -20.83 -22.76
N SER A 6 -14.50 -19.87 -23.27
CA SER A 6 -13.17 -19.53 -22.79
C SER A 6 -13.24 -19.21 -21.30
N TYR A 7 -12.96 -20.21 -20.45
CA TYR A 7 -12.93 -20.04 -19.01
C TYR A 7 -11.67 -19.26 -18.68
N ARG A 8 -11.81 -18.02 -18.20
CA ARG A 8 -10.67 -17.25 -17.69
C ARG A 8 -10.47 -17.68 -16.24
N SER A 9 -9.42 -18.45 -16.00
CA SER A 9 -8.98 -18.82 -14.67
C SER A 9 -8.11 -17.72 -14.07
N CYS A 10 -8.11 -17.63 -12.75
CA CYS A 10 -7.14 -16.81 -12.04
C CYS A 10 -5.71 -17.25 -12.41
N PHE A 11 -4.79 -16.29 -12.40
CA PHE A 11 -3.38 -16.53 -12.67
C PHE A 11 -2.66 -17.25 -11.50
N GLU A 12 -3.26 -17.33 -10.32
CA GLU A 12 -2.72 -18.07 -9.17
C GLU A 12 -2.86 -19.60 -9.37
N PRO A 13 -1.78 -20.40 -9.33
CA PRO A 13 -1.82 -21.84 -9.57
C PRO A 13 -2.70 -22.65 -8.60
N LEU A 14 -2.83 -22.20 -7.36
CA LEU A 14 -3.66 -22.87 -6.34
C LEU A 14 -5.10 -22.37 -6.32
N CYS A 15 -5.42 -21.37 -7.14
CA CYS A 15 -6.73 -20.76 -7.17
C CYS A 15 -7.67 -21.53 -8.11
N THR A 16 -8.75 -22.05 -7.56
CA THR A 16 -9.85 -22.68 -8.32
C THR A 16 -10.93 -21.67 -8.72
N ASN A 17 -10.78 -20.38 -8.36
CA ASN A 17 -11.74 -19.34 -8.76
C ASN A 17 -11.63 -19.08 -10.26
N THR A 18 -12.77 -19.15 -10.92
CA THR A 18 -12.91 -18.87 -12.35
C THR A 18 -13.96 -17.79 -12.55
N THR A 19 -14.00 -17.19 -13.73
CA THR A 19 -15.05 -16.20 -14.12
C THR A 19 -16.49 -16.73 -14.03
N LYS A 20 -16.70 -18.00 -13.64
CA LYS A 20 -18.01 -18.63 -13.38
C LYS A 20 -18.47 -18.55 -11.93
N THR A 21 -17.56 -18.49 -10.97
CA THR A 21 -17.88 -18.53 -9.52
C THR A 21 -17.96 -17.14 -8.90
N THR A 22 -17.23 -16.17 -9.45
CA THR A 22 -17.22 -14.76 -9.00
C THR A 22 -17.09 -13.82 -10.21
N PRO A 23 -18.20 -13.52 -10.92
CA PRO A 23 -18.15 -12.77 -12.18
C PRO A 23 -17.99 -11.25 -12.02
N GLU A 24 -18.20 -10.67 -10.83
CA GLU A 24 -18.26 -9.20 -10.68
C GLU A 24 -16.92 -8.56 -10.28
N ASN A 25 -15.94 -9.35 -9.82
CA ASN A 25 -14.80 -8.85 -9.06
C ASN A 25 -13.45 -9.45 -9.55
N VAL A 26 -13.19 -9.35 -10.87
CA VAL A 26 -11.93 -9.77 -11.49
C VAL A 26 -11.11 -8.58 -11.98
N LEU A 27 -9.87 -8.49 -11.51
CA LEU A 27 -8.92 -7.44 -11.86
C LEU A 27 -7.97 -7.91 -12.97
N ASN A 28 -7.62 -6.99 -13.88
CA ASN A 28 -6.57 -7.24 -14.86
C ASN A 28 -5.20 -7.09 -14.21
N VAL A 29 -4.29 -8.03 -14.49
CA VAL A 29 -2.89 -7.92 -14.05
C VAL A 29 -2.25 -6.67 -14.68
N PRO A 30 -1.53 -5.84 -13.91
CA PRO A 30 -0.86 -4.65 -14.43
C PRO A 30 0.08 -4.98 -15.62
N GLN A 31 0.05 -4.12 -16.64
CA GLN A 31 0.93 -4.24 -17.81
C GLN A 31 2.33 -3.63 -17.58
N ASP A 32 2.49 -2.84 -16.52
CA ASP A 32 3.79 -2.28 -16.12
C ASP A 32 4.76 -3.41 -15.75
N GLU A 33 5.94 -3.41 -16.38
CA GLU A 33 6.91 -4.51 -16.26
C GLU A 33 7.38 -4.73 -14.80
N LYS A 34 7.54 -3.66 -14.01
CA LYS A 34 8.00 -3.75 -12.62
C LYS A 34 6.90 -4.34 -11.74
N ARG A 35 5.67 -3.85 -11.88
CA ARG A 35 4.51 -4.36 -11.12
C ARG A 35 4.17 -5.79 -11.51
N ARG A 36 4.20 -6.09 -12.81
CA ARG A 36 3.98 -7.43 -13.35
C ARG A 36 5.00 -8.42 -12.80
N LYS A 37 6.31 -8.10 -12.85
CA LYS A 37 7.34 -8.97 -12.26
C LYS A 37 7.06 -9.31 -10.79
N LYS A 38 6.66 -8.32 -9.98
CA LYS A 38 6.31 -8.54 -8.57
C LYS A 38 5.08 -9.45 -8.40
N TRP A 39 4.04 -9.27 -9.20
CA TRP A 39 2.84 -10.13 -9.16
C TRP A 39 3.17 -11.58 -9.52
N PHE A 40 3.99 -11.79 -10.55
CA PHE A 40 4.45 -13.12 -10.96
C PHE A 40 5.38 -13.76 -9.91
N GLN A 41 6.25 -12.97 -9.26
CA GLN A 41 7.05 -13.44 -8.13
C GLN A 41 6.20 -13.84 -6.92
N ALA A 42 5.10 -13.12 -6.64
CA ALA A 42 4.22 -13.42 -5.52
C ALA A 42 3.56 -14.80 -5.63
N VAL A 43 3.20 -15.22 -6.84
CA VAL A 43 2.62 -16.56 -7.11
C VAL A 43 3.66 -17.64 -7.41
N LEU A 44 4.95 -17.29 -7.35
CA LEU A 44 6.06 -18.18 -7.73
C LEU A 44 5.94 -18.72 -9.18
N ARG A 45 5.56 -17.86 -10.13
CA ARG A 45 5.53 -18.20 -11.57
C ARG A 45 6.47 -17.34 -12.39
N ASP A 46 6.94 -17.90 -13.49
CA ASP A 46 7.72 -17.15 -14.47
C ASP A 46 6.86 -16.13 -15.20
N ASN A 47 7.35 -14.89 -15.29
CA ASN A 47 6.71 -13.85 -16.09
C ASN A 47 6.93 -14.13 -17.58
N PRO A 48 5.87 -14.45 -18.35
CA PRO A 48 6.02 -14.69 -19.78
C PRO A 48 6.36 -13.37 -20.48
N LYS A 49 7.24 -13.45 -21.48
CA LYS A 49 7.71 -12.29 -22.27
C LYS A 49 6.59 -11.64 -23.11
N THR A 50 5.46 -12.32 -23.28
CA THR A 50 4.31 -11.85 -24.06
C THR A 50 3.39 -10.98 -23.20
N LYS A 51 2.87 -9.88 -23.77
CA LYS A 51 1.88 -9.00 -23.12
C LYS A 51 0.47 -9.62 -23.06
N SER A 52 0.36 -10.90 -22.70
CA SER A 52 -0.93 -11.53 -22.51
C SER A 52 -1.68 -10.90 -21.32
N ASN A 53 -2.98 -10.75 -21.47
CA ASN A 53 -3.88 -10.25 -20.44
C ASN A 53 -4.16 -11.39 -19.45
N PHE A 54 -3.52 -11.34 -18.29
CA PHE A 54 -3.80 -12.24 -17.17
C PHE A 54 -4.85 -11.63 -16.25
N PHE A 55 -5.59 -12.50 -15.56
CA PHE A 55 -6.68 -12.12 -14.67
C PHE A 55 -6.37 -12.58 -13.24
N CYS A 56 -6.73 -11.73 -12.29
CA CYS A 56 -6.63 -11.98 -10.86
C CYS A 56 -8.01 -11.81 -10.22
N CYS A 57 -8.40 -12.70 -9.30
CA CYS A 57 -9.57 -12.47 -8.46
C CYS A 57 -9.25 -11.48 -7.34
N GLU A 58 -10.24 -10.73 -6.86
CA GLU A 58 -10.08 -9.79 -5.74
C GLU A 58 -9.57 -10.47 -4.46
N ASP A 59 -9.99 -11.71 -4.17
CA ASP A 59 -9.51 -12.48 -3.00
C ASP A 59 -7.99 -12.69 -2.95
N HIS A 60 -7.29 -12.47 -4.07
CA HIS A 60 -5.83 -12.56 -4.12
C HIS A 60 -5.15 -11.20 -4.27
N PHE A 61 -5.91 -10.13 -4.55
CA PHE A 61 -5.38 -8.78 -4.69
C PHE A 61 -4.65 -8.30 -3.43
N ASP A 62 -5.18 -8.61 -2.24
CA ASP A 62 -4.56 -8.23 -0.97
C ASP A 62 -3.18 -8.89 -0.79
N THR A 63 -3.02 -10.16 -1.21
CA THR A 63 -1.71 -10.84 -1.20
C THR A 63 -0.73 -10.20 -2.18
N TYR A 64 -1.20 -9.69 -3.32
CA TYR A 64 -0.36 -8.96 -4.27
C TYR A 64 -0.05 -7.54 -3.82
N LEU A 65 -0.92 -6.90 -3.04
CA LEU A 65 -0.64 -5.63 -2.39
C LEU A 65 0.53 -5.79 -1.42
N ASP A 66 0.55 -6.84 -0.60
CA ASP A 66 1.67 -7.14 0.31
C ASP A 66 2.97 -7.48 -0.44
N ALA A 67 2.87 -8.16 -1.59
CA ALA A 67 4.04 -8.44 -2.43
C ALA A 67 4.53 -7.21 -3.23
N LEU A 68 3.65 -6.24 -3.48
CA LEU A 68 3.99 -4.95 -4.08
C LEU A 68 4.57 -3.98 -3.06
N ALA A 69 4.08 -4.04 -1.81
CA ALA A 69 4.63 -3.33 -0.68
C ALA A 69 6.06 -3.80 -0.40
N PRO A 70 6.99 -2.90 -0.04
CA PRO A 70 8.23 -3.34 0.57
C PRO A 70 7.88 -4.18 1.80
N ARG A 71 8.45 -5.39 1.90
CA ARG A 71 8.11 -6.50 2.83
C ARG A 71 8.32 -6.19 4.33
N THR A 72 8.28 -4.94 4.73
CA THR A 72 8.93 -4.45 5.94
C THR A 72 8.24 -3.26 6.61
N SER A 73 7.17 -2.71 6.03
CA SER A 73 6.44 -1.59 6.62
C SER A 73 5.63 -2.07 7.83
N VAL A 74 6.26 -2.01 9.00
CA VAL A 74 5.52 -1.92 10.26
C VAL A 74 4.99 -0.49 10.31
N GLU A 75 3.68 -0.35 10.17
CA GLU A 75 2.96 0.92 10.24
C GLU A 75 2.47 1.14 11.68
N LEU A 76 3.01 2.15 12.36
CA LEU A 76 2.56 2.56 13.68
C LEU A 76 1.74 3.84 13.56
N ASN A 77 0.42 3.74 13.72
CA ASN A 77 -0.47 4.89 13.77
C ASN A 77 -0.82 5.22 15.23
N ARG A 78 -0.43 6.40 15.69
CA ARG A 78 -0.81 6.94 17.01
C ARG A 78 -1.52 8.28 16.83
N SER A 79 -2.73 8.38 17.37
CA SER A 79 -3.43 9.66 17.51
C SER A 79 -3.83 9.89 18.95
N TYR A 80 -3.73 11.13 19.42
CA TYR A 80 -4.28 11.54 20.70
C TYR A 80 -4.72 12.99 20.67
N ASP A 81 -5.87 13.21 21.28
CA ASP A 81 -6.47 14.52 21.49
C ASP A 81 -6.28 14.91 22.96
N THR A 82 -5.76 16.11 23.18
CA THR A 82 -5.65 16.68 24.54
C THR A 82 -6.88 17.52 24.84
N LYS A 83 -7.22 17.63 26.14
CA LYS A 83 -8.33 18.46 26.61
C LYS A 83 -8.17 19.94 26.24
N ASP A 84 -6.95 20.36 25.96
CA ASP A 84 -6.58 21.71 25.55
C ASP A 84 -6.76 21.96 24.03
N GLY A 85 -7.45 21.07 23.31
CA GLY A 85 -7.75 21.20 21.88
C GLY A 85 -6.56 20.94 20.96
N SER A 86 -5.42 20.46 21.49
CA SER A 86 -4.28 20.08 20.67
C SER A 86 -4.40 18.61 20.26
N SER A 87 -4.20 18.35 18.97
CA SER A 87 -4.26 17.00 18.39
C SER A 87 -2.89 16.61 17.85
N ARG A 88 -2.54 15.34 18.01
CA ARG A 88 -1.31 14.78 17.47
C ARG A 88 -1.61 13.49 16.74
N VAL A 89 -1.04 13.36 15.55
CA VAL A 89 -1.07 12.16 14.73
C VAL A 89 0.36 11.83 14.34
N GLU A 90 0.78 10.58 14.54
CA GLU A 90 2.09 10.08 14.18
C GLU A 90 1.94 8.76 13.43
N GLU A 91 2.59 8.67 12.29
CA GLU A 91 2.68 7.50 11.42
C GLU A 91 4.17 7.13 11.30
N GLY A 92 4.54 5.97 11.83
CA GLY A 92 5.90 5.42 11.73
C GLY A 92 5.93 4.28 10.74
N ASN A 93 6.83 4.34 9.76
CA ASN A 93 7.04 3.31 8.74
C ASN A 93 8.48 2.79 8.79
N MET A 94 8.64 1.48 8.97
CA MET A 94 9.94 0.85 8.80
C MET A 94 10.16 0.48 7.32
N LEU A 95 11.18 1.07 6.69
CA LEU A 95 11.58 0.78 5.33
C LEU A 95 12.72 -0.24 5.34
N ASP A 96 12.66 -1.23 4.44
CA ASP A 96 13.69 -2.25 4.24
C ASP A 96 14.16 -2.99 5.51
N ALA A 97 13.26 -3.18 6.49
CA ALA A 97 13.50 -3.97 7.71
C ALA A 97 14.09 -5.35 7.41
N GLY A 98 15.11 -5.75 8.16
CA GLY A 98 15.83 -7.02 7.94
C GLY A 98 16.88 -6.96 6.83
N THR A 99 17.16 -5.79 6.26
CA THR A 99 18.31 -5.54 5.39
C THR A 99 19.27 -4.52 6.02
N ASP A 100 20.49 -4.44 5.50
CA ASP A 100 21.49 -3.43 5.93
C ASP A 100 21.08 -1.97 5.59
N LYS A 101 19.97 -1.80 4.84
CA LYS A 101 19.39 -0.51 4.47
C LYS A 101 18.15 -0.15 5.29
N ALA A 102 17.85 -0.94 6.33
CA ALA A 102 16.71 -0.69 7.20
C ALA A 102 16.70 0.77 7.70
N ASN A 103 15.58 1.44 7.53
CA ASN A 103 15.40 2.83 7.95
C ASN A 103 14.03 3.03 8.58
N LEU A 104 13.94 3.96 9.54
CA LEU A 104 12.67 4.37 10.13
C LEU A 104 12.28 5.73 9.54
N ASP A 105 11.18 5.76 8.79
CA ASP A 105 10.56 6.99 8.27
C ASP A 105 9.33 7.32 9.14
N VAL A 106 9.40 8.41 9.89
CA VAL A 106 8.32 8.90 10.76
C VAL A 106 7.75 10.16 10.16
N HIS A 107 6.42 10.21 10.04
CA HIS A 107 5.67 11.36 9.62
C HIS A 107 4.64 11.67 10.69
N GLY A 108 4.48 12.93 11.04
CA GLY A 108 3.45 13.29 12.00
C GLY A 108 2.97 14.71 11.82
N ALA A 109 1.81 14.98 12.39
CA ALA A 109 1.22 16.29 12.45
C ALA A 109 0.80 16.59 13.88
N VAL A 110 1.13 17.78 14.35
CA VAL A 110 0.59 18.34 15.59
C VAL A 110 -0.16 19.61 15.26
N SER A 111 -1.36 19.75 15.80
CA SER A 111 -2.14 20.99 15.76
C SER A 111 -2.38 21.53 17.16
N TRP A 112 -2.35 22.85 17.28
CA TRP A 112 -2.63 23.57 18.52
C TRP A 112 -3.29 24.91 18.22
N GLN A 113 -3.97 25.46 19.23
CA GLN A 113 -4.59 26.78 19.17
C GLN A 113 -3.80 27.79 20.01
N ASP A 114 -3.70 29.04 19.55
CA ASP A 114 -3.12 30.12 20.34
C ASP A 114 -4.16 30.81 21.25
N ASP A 115 -3.71 31.67 22.15
CA ASP A 115 -4.58 32.45 23.07
C ASP A 115 -5.56 33.40 22.35
N ARG A 116 -5.40 33.58 21.03
CA ARG A 116 -6.23 34.44 20.18
C ARG A 116 -7.18 33.62 19.29
N GLY A 117 -7.20 32.29 19.44
CA GLY A 117 -8.05 31.38 18.68
C GLY A 117 -7.49 30.93 17.33
N HIS A 118 -6.30 31.38 16.92
CA HIS A 118 -5.68 30.92 15.67
C HIS A 118 -5.18 29.49 15.81
N THR A 119 -5.43 28.70 14.77
CA THR A 119 -5.00 27.29 14.77
C THR A 119 -3.75 27.14 13.92
N TYR A 120 -2.74 26.49 14.50
CA TYR A 120 -1.50 26.14 13.85
C TYR A 120 -1.41 24.64 13.67
N GLN A 121 -0.82 24.23 12.55
CA GLN A 121 -0.47 22.84 12.28
C GLN A 121 1.01 22.76 11.91
N MET A 122 1.75 21.93 12.63
CA MET A 122 3.11 21.54 12.29
C MET A 122 3.10 20.12 11.75
N VAL A 123 3.54 19.96 10.50
CA VAL A 123 3.84 18.66 9.91
C VAL A 123 5.34 18.44 10.01
N TYR A 124 5.75 17.28 10.52
CA TYR A 124 7.14 16.89 10.62
C TYR A 124 7.39 15.56 9.93
N LYS A 125 8.59 15.42 9.36
CA LYS A 125 9.08 14.21 8.69
C LYS A 125 10.50 13.92 9.15
N ALA A 126 10.75 12.71 9.62
CA ALA A 126 12.05 12.22 10.05
C ALA A 126 12.37 10.92 9.32
N GLY A 127 13.47 10.88 8.56
CA GLY A 127 13.90 9.66 7.88
C GLY A 127 15.31 9.80 7.32
N THR A 128 15.64 9.04 6.29
CA THR A 128 16.97 9.07 5.60
C THR A 128 17.46 10.46 5.21
N ARG A 129 16.55 11.41 4.97
CA ARG A 129 16.86 12.80 4.54
C ARG A 129 16.92 13.80 5.69
N GLY A 130 17.01 13.31 6.92
CA GLY A 130 17.01 14.10 8.16
C GLY A 130 15.62 14.51 8.61
N TYR A 131 15.58 15.29 9.70
CA TYR A 131 14.36 15.87 10.26
C TYR A 131 13.97 17.16 9.54
N ARG A 132 12.69 17.29 9.18
CA ARG A 132 12.13 18.45 8.48
C ARG A 132 10.76 18.77 9.04
N THR A 133 10.47 20.06 9.18
CA THR A 133 9.18 20.54 9.70
C THR A 133 8.63 21.64 8.82
N ILE A 134 7.31 21.69 8.72
CA ILE A 134 6.58 22.77 8.08
C ILE A 134 5.46 23.18 9.03
N ILE A 135 5.46 24.45 9.44
CA ILE A 135 4.40 25.02 10.28
C ILE A 135 3.53 25.91 9.40
N LYS A 136 2.21 25.73 9.48
CA LYS A 136 1.22 26.54 8.77
C LYS A 136 0.13 27.00 9.74
N ARG A 137 -0.32 28.25 9.58
CA ARG A 137 -1.57 28.71 10.18
C ARG A 137 -2.72 28.23 9.29
N ILE A 138 -3.68 27.54 9.88
CA ILE A 138 -4.82 26.94 9.18
C ILE A 138 -6.15 27.65 9.46
N SER A 139 -6.23 28.44 10.55
CA SER A 139 -7.37 29.30 10.86
C SER A 139 -6.90 30.62 11.46
#